data_AF-A0A7Y5W7H2-F1
#
_entry.id   AF-A0A7Y5W7H2-F1
#
_cell.length_a   1.000
_cell.length_b   1.000
_cell.length_c   1.000
_cell.angle_alpha   90.00
_cell.angle_beta   90.00
_cell.angle_gamma   90.00
#
_symmetry.space_group_name_H-M   'P 1'
#
loop_
_entity.id
_entity.type
_entity.pdbx_description
1 polymer ?
#
loop_
_entity_poly.entity_id
_entity_poly.type
_entity_poly.pdbx_seq_one_letter_code
_entity_poly.pdbx_strand_id
1 'polypeptide(L)'
;MAIKTIPLHRLETDLRKTLNECAESGETVVIEMPDQRLLTIQSLDPQEDDSLMDELLASNPKFQALVAKSKASPRKPFAVGNQGLTNR
;
A
#
# COMPACT_ATOMS: atom_id res chain seq x y z
N MET A 1 14.80 -13.27 8.92
CA MET A 1 14.10 -12.71 7.75
C MET A 1 14.24 -13.70 6.61
N ALA A 2 13.28 -14.60 6.48
CA ALA A 2 13.20 -15.50 5.32
C ALA A 2 12.32 -14.83 4.27
N ILE A 3 12.76 -14.89 3.01
CA ILE A 3 12.03 -14.33 1.87
C ILE A 3 11.48 -15.52 1.08
N LYS A 4 10.16 -15.58 0.91
CA LYS A 4 9.50 -16.67 0.18
C LYS A 4 9.22 -16.22 -1.24
N THR A 5 9.91 -16.79 -2.23
CA THR A 5 9.67 -16.50 -3.65
C THR A 5 8.66 -17.49 -4.23
N ILE A 6 7.65 -16.97 -4.90
CA ILE A 6 6.63 -17.75 -5.60
C ILE A 6 6.41 -17.20 -7.03
N PRO A 7 6.05 -18.03 -8.01
CA PRO A 7 5.65 -17.56 -9.34
C PRO A 7 4.24 -16.97 -9.33
N LEU A 8 3.94 -16.06 -10.26
CA LEU A 8 2.62 -15.42 -10.39
C LEU A 8 1.45 -16.43 -10.43
N HIS A 9 1.58 -17.53 -11.16
CA HIS A 9 0.50 -18.53 -11.27
C HIS A 9 0.09 -19.12 -9.89
N ARG A 10 1.04 -19.25 -8.96
CA ARG A 10 0.79 -19.76 -7.60
C ARG A 10 -0.05 -18.77 -6.81
N LEU A 11 0.23 -17.48 -6.98
CA LEU A 11 -0.56 -16.42 -6.37
C LEU A 11 -1.98 -16.35 -6.95
N GLU A 12 -2.12 -16.49 -8.26
CA GLU A 12 -3.43 -16.46 -8.93
C GLU A 12 -4.34 -17.62 -8.52
N THR A 13 -3.73 -18.79 -8.26
CA THR A 13 -4.47 -20.00 -7.86
C THR A 13 -5.01 -19.88 -6.42
N ASP A 14 -4.21 -19.35 -5.50
CA ASP A 14 -4.49 -19.36 -4.06
C ASP A 14 -4.21 -18.00 -3.39
N LEU A 15 -4.73 -16.91 -3.98
CA LEU A 15 -4.45 -15.54 -3.54
C LEU A 15 -4.72 -15.33 -2.06
N ARG A 16 -5.96 -15.62 -1.61
CA ARG A 16 -6.37 -15.41 -0.22
C ARG A 16 -5.52 -16.20 0.77
N LYS A 17 -5.22 -17.46 0.45
CA LYS A 17 -4.42 -18.31 1.32
C LYS A 17 -2.99 -17.76 1.44
N THR A 18 -2.39 -17.37 0.32
CA THR A 18 -1.05 -16.80 0.26
C THR A 18 -0.95 -15.48 1.03
N LEU A 19 -1.97 -14.61 0.92
CA LEU A 19 -2.03 -13.35 1.66
C LEU A 19 -2.23 -13.57 3.16
N ASN A 20 -3.07 -14.53 3.55
CA ASN A 20 -3.25 -14.88 4.96
C ASN A 20 -1.97 -15.48 5.55
N GLU A 21 -1.29 -16.37 4.84
CA GLU A 21 0.02 -16.90 5.25
C GLU A 21 1.05 -15.76 5.41
N CYS A 22 1.08 -14.80 4.49
CA CYS A 22 1.94 -13.61 4.58
C CYS A 22 1.61 -12.76 5.82
N ALA A 23 0.32 -12.56 6.10
CA ALA A 23 -0.15 -11.81 7.26
C ALA A 23 0.16 -12.50 8.59
N GLU A 24 -0.04 -13.81 8.67
CA GLU A 24 0.18 -14.61 9.88
C GLU A 24 1.66 -14.85 10.17
N SER A 25 2.47 -15.04 9.12
CA SER A 25 3.92 -15.28 9.27
C SER A 25 4.74 -14.00 9.48
N GLY A 26 4.22 -12.85 9.02
CA GLY A 26 4.99 -11.60 8.95
C GLY A 26 6.13 -11.64 7.92
N GLU A 27 6.23 -12.70 7.11
CA GLU A 27 7.27 -12.84 6.10
C GLU A 27 6.92 -12.10 4.81
N THR A 28 7.94 -11.55 4.15
CA THR A 28 7.79 -10.94 2.82
C THR A 28 7.69 -12.04 1.76
N VAL A 29 6.62 -11.97 0.96
CA VAL A 29 6.42 -12.84 -0.20
C VAL A 29 6.86 -12.10 -1.46
N VAL A 30 7.75 -12.72 -2.24
CA VAL A 30 8.21 -12.19 -3.53
C VAL A 30 7.52 -12.95 -4.64
N ILE A 31 6.88 -12.23 -5.56
CA ILE A 31 6.22 -12.79 -6.73
C ILE A 31 7.07 -12.54 -7.96
N GLU A 32 7.44 -13.63 -8.62
CA GLU A 32 8.12 -13.59 -9.91
C GLU A 32 7.07 -13.44 -11.04
N MET A 33 7.17 -12.33 -11.76
CA MET A 33 6.34 -12.02 -12.90
C MET A 33 6.92 -12.67 -14.17
N PRO A 34 6.09 -13.01 -15.18
CA PRO A 34 6.55 -13.63 -16.43
C PRO A 34 7.57 -12.80 -17.22
N ASP A 35 7.62 -11.48 -16.95
CA ASP A 35 8.53 -10.53 -17.59
C ASP A 35 9.76 -10.19 -16.73
N GLN A 36 10.13 -11.10 -15.82
CA GLN A 36 11.30 -10.98 -14.91
C GLN A 36 11.19 -9.84 -13.89
N ARG A 37 10.03 -9.18 -13.77
CA ARG A 37 9.78 -8.24 -12.68
C ARG A 37 9.52 -9.01 -11.38
N LEU A 38 9.92 -8.41 -10.27
CA LEU A 38 9.66 -8.93 -8.93
C LEU A 38 8.67 -8.00 -8.22
N LEU A 39 7.64 -8.58 -7.62
CA LEU A 39 6.67 -7.86 -6.81
C LEU A 39 6.75 -8.36 -5.36
N THR A 40 7.02 -7.46 -4.42
CA THR A 40 7.11 -7.78 -3.00
C THR A 40 5.79 -7.47 -2.31
N ILE A 41 5.25 -8.44 -1.58
CA ILE A 41 4.10 -8.28 -0.69
C ILE A 41 4.59 -8.47 0.74
N GLN A 42 4.22 -7.54 1.60
CA GLN A 42 4.48 -7.59 3.04
C GLN A 42 3.18 -7.34 3.79
N SER A 43 3.00 -8.01 4.92
CA SER A 43 1.91 -7.70 5.84
C SER A 43 2.11 -6.30 6.43
N LEU A 44 1.01 -5.56 6.55
CA LEU A 44 1.00 -4.32 7.34
C LEU A 44 0.84 -4.73 8.81
N ASP A 45 1.83 -4.42 9.65
CA ASP A 45 1.67 -4.59 11.09
C ASP A 45 0.78 -3.44 11.61
N PRO A 46 -0.38 -3.72 12.21
CA PRO A 46 -1.25 -2.66 12.77
C PRO A 46 -0.61 -1.87 13.93
N GLN A 47 0.52 -2.33 14.47
CA GLN A 47 1.30 -1.63 15.50
C GLN A 47 2.49 -0.84 14.93
N GLU A 48 2.99 -1.17 13.74
CA GLU A 48 3.96 -0.32 13.06
C GLU A 48 3.19 0.81 12.37
N ASP A 49 3.20 2.00 13.00
CA ASP A 49 2.96 3.24 12.27
C ASP A 49 3.79 3.19 10.98
N ASP A 50 3.19 3.60 9.87
CA ASP A 50 3.69 3.51 8.49
C ASP A 50 5.00 4.31 8.31
N SER A 51 6.05 3.85 8.99
CA SER A 51 7.33 4.53 9.23
C SER A 51 8.12 4.68 7.94
N LEU A 52 7.77 3.88 6.93
CA LEU A 52 8.24 4.04 5.56
C LEU A 52 7.89 5.41 5.00
N MET A 53 6.69 5.93 5.27
CA MET A 53 6.29 7.27 4.83
C MET A 53 7.05 8.35 5.58
N ASP A 54 7.26 8.19 6.88
CA ASP A 54 8.02 9.13 7.70
C ASP A 54 9.50 9.16 7.30
N GLU A 55 10.09 8.00 7.01
CA GLU A 55 11.46 7.87 6.51
C GLU A 55 11.61 8.47 5.11
N LEU A 56 10.64 8.25 4.21
CA LEU A 56 10.58 8.90 2.90
C LEU A 56 10.48 10.42 3.02
N LEU A 57 9.69 10.91 3.97
CA LEU A 57 9.56 12.33 4.26
C LEU A 57 10.87 12.91 4.80
N ALA A 58 11.60 12.17 5.63
CA ALA A 58 12.87 12.60 6.21
C ALA A 58 14.03 12.59 5.20
N SER A 59 14.10 11.57 4.34
CA SER A 59 15.27 11.29 3.48
C SER A 59 15.15 11.80 2.04
N ASN A 60 13.94 12.00 1.51
CA ASN A 60 13.74 12.32 0.09
C ASN A 60 13.33 13.78 -0.16
N PRO A 61 14.24 14.65 -0.62
CA PRO A 61 13.95 16.07 -0.82
C PRO A 61 12.93 16.34 -1.93
N LYS A 62 12.81 15.46 -2.95
CA LYS A 62 11.78 15.60 -3.98
C LYS A 62 10.39 15.33 -3.41
N PHE A 63 10.30 14.33 -2.53
CA PHE A 63 9.05 14.01 -1.85
C PHE A 63 8.65 15.12 -0.86
N GLN A 64 9.60 15.69 -0.12
CA GLN A 64 9.37 16.87 0.72
C GLN A 64 8.80 18.05 -0.08
N ALA A 65 9.38 18.37 -1.24
CA ALA A 65 8.90 19.44 -2.11
C ALA A 65 7.48 19.18 -2.63
N LEU A 66 7.16 17.93 -2.98
CA LEU A 66 5.83 17.52 -3.42
C LEU A 66 4.79 17.71 -2.29
N VAL A 67 5.13 17.27 -1.08
CA VAL A 67 4.25 17.42 0.09
C VAL A 67 4.05 18.87 0.46
N ALA A 68 5.10 19.69 0.43
CA ALA A 68 5.00 21.14 0.65
C ALA A 68 4.07 21.81 -0.38
N LYS A 69 4.22 21.46 -1.67
CA LYS A 69 3.33 21.95 -2.74
C LYS A 69 1.88 21.54 -2.52
N SER A 70 1.64 20.29 -2.14
CA SER A 70 0.30 19.79 -1.84
C SER A 70 -0.34 20.55 -0.66
N LYS A 71 0.41 20.74 0.43
CA LYS A 71 -0.04 21.49 1.61
C LYS A 71 -0.31 22.97 1.35
N ALA A 72 0.47 23.60 0.45
CA ALA A 72 0.28 25.00 0.07
C ALA A 72 -0.89 25.22 -0.89
N SER A 73 -1.39 24.16 -1.55
CA SER A 73 -2.52 24.29 -2.46
C SER A 73 -3.84 24.55 -1.70
N PRO A 74 -4.71 25.45 -2.19
CA PRO A 74 -6.03 25.62 -1.61
C PRO A 74 -6.80 24.31 -1.66
N ARG A 75 -7.11 23.73 -0.49
CA ARG A 75 -7.92 22.51 -0.43
C ARG A 75 -9.34 22.87 -0.83
N LYS A 76 -9.82 22.31 -1.94
CA LYS A 76 -11.24 22.36 -2.27
C LYS A 76 -11.98 21.49 -1.25
N PRO A 77 -12.91 22.04 -0.46
CA PRO A 77 -13.74 21.21 0.41
C PRO A 77 -14.41 20.14 -0.43
N PHE A 78 -14.48 18.91 0.07
CA PHE A 78 -15.37 17.92 -0.51
C PHE A 78 -16.78 18.50 -0.48
N ALA A 79 -17.51 18.37 -1.59
CA ALA A 79 -18.90 18.80 -1.62
C ALA A 79 -19.64 18.02 -0.52
N VAL A 80 -20.19 18.73 0.47
CA VAL A 80 -21.15 18.14 1.40
C VAL A 80 -22.33 17.73 0.53
N GLY A 81 -22.52 16.43 0.37
CA GLY A 81 -23.51 15.88 -0.55
C GLY A 81 -24.90 16.44 -0.22
N ASN A 82 -25.52 17.09 -1.20
CA ASN A 82 -26.94 17.41 -1.17
C ASN A 82 -27.74 16.14 -1.58
N GLN A 83 -27.55 15.05 -0.85
CA GLN A 83 -28.33 13.82 -0.99
C GLN A 83 -29.12 13.60 0.30
N GLY A 84 -30.41 13.98 0.28
CA GLY A 84 -31.29 13.71 1.42
C GLY A 84 -32.67 14.37 1.45
N LEU A 85 -33.14 15.07 0.40
CA LEU A 85 -34.52 15.59 0.34
C LEU A 85 -35.23 15.19 -0.96
N THR A 86 -35.50 13.90 -1.10
CA THR A 86 -36.67 13.44 -1.86
C THR A 86 -37.31 12.29 -1.08
N ASN A 87 -38.22 12.63 -0.17
CA ASN A 87 -39.27 11.71 0.23
C ASN A 87 -40.62 12.34 -0.14
N ARG A 88 -41.44 11.47 -0.72
CA ARG A 88 -42.83 11.59 -1.17
C ARG A 88 -43.71 12.54 -0.38
#